data_AF-A0A1G6RGK1-F1
#
_entry.id   AF-A0A1G6RGK1-F1
#
_cell.length_a   1.000
_cell.length_b   1.000
_cell.length_c   1.000
_cell.angle_alpha   90.00
_cell.angle_beta   90.00
_cell.angle_gamma   90.00
#
_symmetry.space_group_name_H-M   'P 1'
#
loop_
_entity.id
_entity.type
_entity.pdbx_description
1 polymer ?
#
loop_
_entity_poly.entity_id
_entity_poly.type
_entity_poly.pdbx_seq_one_letter_code
_entity_poly.pdbx_strand_id
1 'polypeptide(L)'
;MTMGSEAYKNPMGTRVGMLAESVPDDSLATFSLDEVVASLMDAHAAKFITLDPGNRHVVQQGEQFLLRYPLAGDLDTFFRVTGLGGQHSGGSGFAELVITPDIDQLSDSETDWDQTLGAALGEVDAAMLDGVRKSNLAIAKRRDEMGSALRAALEPRSRLTRLMRGSLHRLDVPVGPRGSDRVHLPLAPSPLSVRSLAPGPSQQPAEDWVLADSMAEMIIETITAFSRALERLPGTANSMLDHDEEAMRDTLLFVLNANFQGQVTGETFIGRGKADVLLRWKDRDAFVAECKIWKGRAAFENGVEQLLSRYALWRHTCLALILFIREPKDGTRIIQTAADALADHPRTQHVRDVRDATERSDFQVLAGGDDRRLARLVLIPVVVSAPTSILIDQ
;
A
#
# COMPACT_ATOMS: atom_id res chain seq x y z
N MET A 1 25.45 44.75 -30.91
CA MET A 1 26.21 44.20 -29.76
C MET A 1 25.22 44.06 -28.62
N THR A 2 24.70 42.85 -28.41
CA THR A 2 23.94 42.58 -27.18
C THR A 2 24.32 41.17 -26.77
N MET A 3 25.10 41.15 -25.69
CA MET A 3 25.72 39.99 -25.09
C MET A 3 24.65 39.00 -24.63
N GLY A 4 24.89 37.72 -24.91
CA GLY A 4 24.16 36.63 -24.28
C GLY A 4 24.44 36.62 -22.79
N SER A 5 23.39 36.69 -21.98
CA SER A 5 23.43 36.16 -20.62
C SER A 5 22.86 34.74 -20.70
N GLU A 6 23.74 33.76 -20.58
CA GLU A 6 23.37 32.40 -20.18
C GLU A 6 22.75 32.49 -18.78
N ALA A 7 21.42 32.63 -18.76
CA ALA A 7 20.64 32.52 -17.54
C ALA A 7 20.75 31.07 -17.06
N TYR A 8 21.52 30.87 -15.99
CA TYR A 8 21.53 29.67 -15.16
C TYR A 8 20.07 29.30 -14.85
N LYS A 9 19.53 28.32 -15.57
CA LYS A 9 18.15 27.84 -15.36
C LYS A 9 18.09 27.23 -13.96
N ASN A 10 17.35 27.89 -13.07
CA ASN A 10 17.03 27.33 -11.77
C ASN A 10 16.33 25.96 -11.99
N PRO A 11 16.94 24.82 -11.58
CA PRO A 11 16.41 23.49 -11.88
C PRO A 11 15.05 23.26 -11.21
N MET A 12 14.79 23.93 -10.08
CA MET A 12 13.49 23.93 -9.39
C MET A 12 12.42 24.66 -10.22
N GLY A 13 12.74 25.82 -10.78
CA GLY A 13 11.82 26.59 -11.63
C GLY A 13 11.42 25.88 -12.91
N THR A 14 12.33 25.09 -13.50
CA THR A 14 12.06 24.32 -14.72
C THR A 14 11.11 23.14 -14.45
N ARG A 15 11.26 22.48 -13.30
CA ARG A 15 10.42 21.34 -12.90
C ARG A 15 9.04 21.79 -12.43
N VAL A 16 8.96 22.88 -11.67
CA VAL A 16 7.67 23.49 -11.26
C VAL A 16 6.91 24.01 -12.48
N GLY A 17 7.59 24.64 -13.44
CA GLY A 17 6.98 25.09 -14.69
C GLY A 17 6.37 23.95 -15.50
N MET A 18 7.10 22.84 -15.68
CA MET A 18 6.60 21.65 -16.38
C MET A 18 5.41 21.00 -15.67
N LEU A 19 5.45 20.91 -14.32
CA LEU A 19 4.32 20.40 -13.54
C LEU A 19 3.09 21.30 -13.67
N ALA A 20 3.28 22.62 -13.58
CA ALA A 20 2.19 23.58 -13.77
C ALA A 20 1.60 23.52 -15.18
N GLU A 21 2.43 23.37 -16.21
CA GLU A 21 2.00 23.19 -17.61
C GLU A 21 1.18 21.92 -17.82
N SER A 22 1.52 20.83 -17.13
CA SER A 22 0.80 19.56 -17.21
C SER A 22 -0.61 19.58 -16.62
N VAL A 23 -0.97 20.61 -15.83
CA VAL A 23 -2.31 20.73 -15.24
C VAL A 23 -3.33 21.12 -16.32
N PRO A 24 -4.40 20.33 -16.51
CA PRO A 24 -5.47 20.66 -17.45
C PRO A 24 -6.24 21.89 -17.02
N ASP A 25 -6.65 22.70 -18.00
CA ASP A 25 -7.51 23.87 -17.74
C ASP A 25 -8.88 23.45 -17.18
N ASP A 26 -9.35 22.24 -17.50
CA ASP A 26 -10.55 21.65 -16.89
C ASP A 26 -10.40 21.47 -15.38
N SER A 27 -9.26 20.94 -14.92
CA SER A 27 -8.98 20.77 -13.50
C SER A 27 -8.92 22.12 -12.76
N LEU A 28 -8.36 23.16 -13.38
CA LEU A 28 -8.31 24.51 -12.80
C LEU A 28 -9.68 25.20 -12.71
N ALA A 29 -10.62 24.81 -13.58
CA ALA A 29 -11.98 25.32 -13.57
C ALA A 29 -12.89 24.60 -12.58
N THR A 30 -12.70 23.29 -12.41
CA THR A 30 -13.56 22.44 -11.58
C THR A 30 -13.15 22.48 -10.10
N PHE A 31 -11.84 22.50 -9.82
CA PHE A 31 -11.32 22.45 -8.45
C PHE A 31 -10.74 23.81 -8.02
N SER A 32 -10.67 24.04 -6.72
CA SER A 32 -9.99 25.21 -6.15
C SER A 32 -8.48 25.15 -6.44
N LEU A 33 -7.82 26.31 -6.44
CA LEU A 33 -6.37 26.34 -6.67
C LEU A 33 -5.61 25.58 -5.59
N ASP A 34 -6.07 25.68 -4.34
CA ASP A 34 -5.43 25.00 -3.21
C ASP A 34 -5.57 23.47 -3.30
N GLU A 35 -6.68 22.94 -3.78
CA GLU A 35 -6.85 21.49 -4.00
C GLU A 35 -5.92 20.95 -5.08
N VAL A 36 -5.77 21.68 -6.20
CA VAL A 36 -4.86 21.30 -7.28
C VAL A 36 -3.41 21.34 -6.81
N VAL A 37 -3.02 22.38 -6.05
CA VAL A 37 -1.67 22.50 -5.51
C VAL A 37 -1.41 21.41 -4.45
N ALA A 38 -2.36 21.11 -3.58
CA ALA A 38 -2.24 20.03 -2.58
C ALA A 38 -2.00 18.67 -3.25
N SER A 39 -2.77 18.34 -4.29
CA SER A 39 -2.59 17.09 -5.05
C SER A 39 -1.21 16.98 -5.70
N LEU A 40 -0.70 18.08 -6.29
CA LEU A 40 0.65 18.10 -6.86
C LEU A 40 1.75 17.98 -5.80
N MET A 41 1.53 18.58 -4.63
CA MET A 41 2.43 18.48 -3.48
C MET A 41 2.50 17.05 -2.93
N ASP A 42 1.38 16.34 -2.87
CA ASP A 42 1.37 14.94 -2.40
C ASP A 42 2.07 13.99 -3.39
N ALA A 43 1.90 14.22 -4.69
CA ALA A 43 2.49 13.37 -5.71
C ALA A 43 4.00 13.61 -5.92
N HIS A 44 4.47 14.85 -5.78
CA HIS A 44 5.81 15.22 -6.25
C HIS A 44 6.72 15.85 -5.20
N ALA A 45 6.20 16.25 -4.03
CA ALA A 45 7.04 16.85 -3.02
C ALA A 45 7.80 15.81 -2.19
N ALA A 46 8.88 16.26 -1.57
CA ALA A 46 9.74 15.44 -0.73
C ALA A 46 8.96 14.82 0.44
N LYS A 47 9.15 13.52 0.70
CA LYS A 47 8.55 12.85 1.86
C LYS A 47 9.37 13.11 3.11
N PHE A 48 8.71 13.37 4.23
CA PHE A 48 9.38 13.50 5.53
C PHE A 48 10.08 12.20 5.92
N ILE A 49 11.18 12.34 6.65
CA ILE A 49 11.99 11.24 7.13
C ILE A 49 11.43 10.74 8.46
N THR A 50 11.29 9.41 8.57
CA THR A 50 10.92 8.71 9.80
C THR A 50 12.04 7.75 10.20
N LEU A 51 12.26 7.62 11.51
CA LEU A 51 13.24 6.75 12.14
C LEU A 51 12.57 6.00 13.29
N ASP A 52 12.77 4.70 13.38
CA ASP A 52 12.43 3.89 14.55
C ASP A 52 13.73 3.44 15.25
N PRO A 53 14.14 4.09 16.35
CA PRO A 53 15.35 3.72 17.09
C PRO A 53 15.26 2.34 17.74
N GLY A 54 14.04 1.86 18.02
CA GLY A 54 13.79 0.56 18.68
C GLY A 54 14.00 -0.62 17.74
N ASN A 55 13.95 -0.39 16.43
CA ASN A 55 14.18 -1.38 15.40
C ASN A 55 15.62 -1.32 14.83
N ARG A 56 16.57 -0.76 15.59
CA ARG A 56 17.98 -0.73 15.20
C ARG A 56 18.58 -2.13 15.24
N HIS A 57 19.34 -2.48 14.22
CA HIS A 57 20.13 -3.71 14.22
C HIS A 57 21.55 -3.41 14.65
N VAL A 58 22.06 -4.20 15.61
CA VAL A 58 23.45 -4.10 16.08
C VAL A 58 24.19 -5.36 15.64
N VAL A 59 25.30 -5.19 14.93
CA VAL A 59 26.20 -6.29 14.54
C VAL A 59 27.55 -6.06 15.19
N GLN A 60 27.95 -6.96 16.09
CA GLN A 60 29.28 -6.92 16.70
C GLN A 60 30.32 -7.51 15.73
N GLN A 61 31.42 -6.79 15.54
CA GLN A 61 32.60 -7.21 14.78
C GLN A 61 33.86 -6.95 15.60
N GLY A 62 34.24 -7.92 16.44
CA GLY A 62 35.34 -7.76 17.39
C GLY A 62 35.03 -6.69 18.43
N GLU A 63 35.86 -5.65 18.49
CA GLU A 63 35.75 -4.49 19.39
C GLU A 63 34.84 -3.38 18.82
N GLN A 64 34.32 -3.54 17.61
CA GLN A 64 33.45 -2.57 16.95
C GLN A 64 32.01 -3.07 16.90
N PHE A 65 31.06 -2.14 17.02
CA PHE A 65 29.64 -2.42 16.80
C PHE A 65 29.13 -1.60 15.61
N LEU A 66 28.60 -2.29 14.61
CA LEU A 66 27.91 -1.69 13.48
C LEU A 66 26.43 -1.54 13.83
N LEU A 67 25.98 -0.29 13.93
CA LEU A 67 24.59 0.10 14.15
C LEU A 67 23.92 0.39 12.82
N ARG A 68 22.77 -0.25 12.59
CA ARG A 68 21.92 -0.03 11.42
C ARG A 68 20.59 0.53 11.85
N TYR A 69 20.29 1.75 11.41
CA TYR A 69 19.06 2.45 11.73
C TYR A 69 18.11 2.45 10.54
N PRO A 70 16.93 1.82 10.63
CA PRO A 70 15.96 1.82 9.55
C PRO A 70 15.33 3.21 9.40
N LEU A 71 15.35 3.72 8.17
CA LEU A 71 14.85 5.04 7.81
C LEU A 71 13.88 4.92 6.63
N ALA A 72 12.85 5.77 6.60
CA ALA A 72 11.99 5.95 5.43
C ALA A 72 11.80 7.43 5.12
N GLY A 73 11.53 7.78 3.86
CA GLY A 73 11.35 9.16 3.38
C GLY A 73 12.37 9.59 2.32
N ASP A 74 12.64 10.90 2.25
CA ASP A 74 13.68 11.48 1.39
C ASP A 74 15.08 11.29 2.01
N LEU A 75 15.62 10.08 1.84
CA LEU A 75 16.91 9.68 2.42
C LEU A 75 18.11 10.36 1.75
N ASP A 76 17.98 10.80 0.50
CA ASP A 76 18.98 11.65 -0.17
C ASP A 76 19.19 12.97 0.58
N THR A 77 18.10 13.55 1.09
CA THR A 77 18.17 14.76 1.92
C THR A 77 18.75 14.44 3.29
N PHE A 78 18.36 13.31 3.89
CA PHE A 78 18.92 12.85 5.17
C PHE A 78 20.45 12.70 5.14
N PHE A 79 20.98 11.92 4.20
CA PHE A 79 22.42 11.65 4.11
C PHE A 79 23.23 12.91 3.76
N ARG A 80 22.65 13.82 2.97
CA ARG A 80 23.29 15.10 2.66
C ARG A 80 23.36 16.04 3.87
N VAL A 81 22.32 16.07 4.71
CA VAL A 81 22.25 16.94 5.89
C VAL A 81 23.09 16.40 7.04
N THR A 82 23.08 15.08 7.24
CA THR A 82 23.78 14.43 8.35
C THR A 82 25.22 14.06 8.03
N GLY A 83 25.58 13.92 6.75
CA GLY A 83 26.89 13.43 6.32
C GLY A 83 27.13 11.95 6.60
N LEU A 84 26.08 11.23 7.05
CA LEU A 84 26.17 9.81 7.39
C LEU A 84 26.22 8.94 6.14
N GLY A 85 26.89 7.79 6.28
CA GLY A 85 26.85 6.72 5.28
C GLY A 85 25.59 5.86 5.43
N GLY A 86 25.13 5.29 4.32
CA GLY A 86 24.00 4.36 4.36
C GLY A 86 23.62 3.89 2.96
N GLN A 87 22.65 2.96 2.93
CA GLN A 87 22.07 2.46 1.69
C GLN A 87 20.57 2.77 1.68
N HIS A 88 20.07 3.23 0.54
CA HIS A 88 18.64 3.49 0.37
C HIS A 88 18.16 3.14 -1.05
N SER A 89 16.91 2.69 -1.15
CA SER A 89 16.21 2.49 -2.41
C SER A 89 14.71 2.70 -2.23
N GLY A 90 14.05 3.31 -3.22
CA GLY A 90 12.59 3.44 -3.21
C GLY A 90 11.99 4.21 -2.02
N GLY A 91 12.74 5.09 -1.35
CA GLY A 91 12.28 5.85 -0.19
C GLY A 91 12.35 5.10 1.15
N SER A 92 13.03 3.96 1.18
CA SER A 92 13.37 3.22 2.40
C SER A 92 14.86 2.86 2.40
N GLY A 93 15.46 2.71 3.56
CA GLY A 93 16.88 2.44 3.66
C GLY A 93 17.35 2.35 5.10
N PHE A 94 18.67 2.35 5.26
CA PHE A 94 19.29 2.35 6.56
C PHE A 94 20.52 3.26 6.59
N ALA A 95 20.70 3.94 7.72
CA ALA A 95 21.96 4.59 8.05
C ALA A 95 22.86 3.60 8.79
N GLU A 96 24.15 3.58 8.42
CA GLU A 96 25.16 2.76 9.07
C GLU A 96 26.07 3.65 9.92
N LEU A 97 26.26 3.28 11.18
CA LEU A 97 27.20 3.92 12.08
C LEU A 97 28.06 2.86 12.76
N VAL A 98 29.38 3.07 12.78
CA VAL A 98 30.29 2.21 13.52
C VAL A 98 30.64 2.90 14.83
N ILE A 99 30.37 2.24 15.95
CA ILE A 99 30.84 2.68 17.27
C ILE A 99 31.95 1.75 17.74
N THR A 100 32.96 2.34 18.37
CA THR A 100 34.04 1.61 19.07
C THR A 100 34.00 2.11 20.52
N PRO A 101 33.36 1.36 21.44
CA PRO A 101 33.37 1.75 22.85
C PRO A 101 34.81 1.73 23.38
N ASP A 102 35.14 2.65 24.27
CA ASP A 102 36.46 2.74 24.89
C ASP A 102 36.62 1.62 25.93
N ILE A 103 37.29 0.53 25.52
CA ILE A 103 37.45 -0.70 26.31
C ILE A 103 38.47 -0.52 27.45
N ASP A 104 39.38 0.45 27.32
CA ASP A 104 40.51 0.64 28.24
C ASP A 104 40.11 1.24 29.61
N GLN A 105 38.87 1.76 29.73
CA GLN A 105 38.35 2.36 30.97
C GLN A 105 37.41 1.46 31.76
N LEU A 106 37.13 0.23 31.30
CA LEU A 106 36.10 -0.63 31.87
C LEU A 106 36.66 -1.59 32.92
N SER A 107 35.99 -1.70 34.06
CA SER A 107 36.27 -2.75 35.06
C SER A 107 35.71 -4.10 34.61
N ASP A 108 36.24 -5.22 35.12
CA ASP A 108 35.78 -6.60 34.82
C ASP A 108 34.32 -6.91 35.26
N SER A 109 33.50 -5.91 35.59
CA SER A 109 32.12 -6.10 36.07
C SER A 109 31.07 -5.88 34.96
N GLU A 110 30.16 -6.84 34.77
CA GLU A 110 29.08 -6.79 33.76
C GLU A 110 28.20 -5.53 33.86
N THR A 111 27.97 -5.02 35.08
CA THR A 111 27.14 -3.84 35.32
C THR A 111 27.73 -2.54 34.76
N ASP A 112 29.05 -2.48 34.61
CA ASP A 112 29.79 -1.31 34.08
C ASP A 112 29.67 -1.25 32.54
N TRP A 113 29.61 -2.42 31.91
CA TRP A 113 29.37 -2.58 30.46
C TRP A 113 27.97 -2.16 30.04
N ASP A 114 26.94 -2.59 30.79
CA ASP A 114 25.54 -2.22 30.50
C ASP A 114 25.33 -0.70 30.55
N GLN A 115 25.94 -0.02 31.52
CA GLN A 115 25.85 1.43 31.67
C GLN A 115 26.62 2.17 30.57
N THR A 116 27.84 1.72 30.27
CA THR A 116 28.72 2.37 29.29
C THR A 116 28.19 2.19 27.86
N LEU A 117 27.75 0.98 27.51
CA LEU A 117 27.13 0.71 26.21
C LEU A 117 25.76 1.38 26.10
N GLY A 118 24.96 1.37 27.17
CA GLY A 118 23.68 2.07 27.22
C GLY A 118 23.81 3.58 27.01
N ALA A 119 24.80 4.22 27.63
CA ALA A 119 25.10 5.64 27.44
C ALA A 119 25.56 5.93 26.00
N ALA A 120 26.48 5.13 25.45
CA ALA A 120 26.97 5.30 24.08
C ALA A 120 25.85 5.13 23.04
N LEU A 121 24.98 4.14 23.21
CA LEU A 121 23.81 3.94 22.33
C LEU A 121 22.81 5.10 22.47
N GLY A 122 22.60 5.61 23.68
CA GLY A 122 21.72 6.76 23.92
C GLY A 122 22.21 8.05 23.25
N GLU A 123 23.52 8.30 23.27
CA GLU A 123 24.11 9.45 22.56
C GLU A 123 23.96 9.34 21.04
N VAL A 124 24.15 8.14 20.49
CA VAL A 124 23.95 7.89 19.06
C VAL A 124 22.49 8.02 18.65
N ASP A 125 21.56 7.47 19.44
CA ASP A 125 20.12 7.59 19.21
C ASP A 125 19.70 9.07 19.21
N ALA A 126 20.20 9.86 20.16
CA ALA A 126 19.94 11.29 20.23
C ALA A 126 20.50 12.05 19.01
N ALA A 127 21.71 11.71 18.56
CA ALA A 127 22.32 12.30 17.37
C ALA A 127 21.54 11.95 16.10
N MET A 128 21.05 10.71 15.97
CA MET A 128 20.21 10.28 14.85
C MET A 128 18.88 11.01 14.81
N LEU A 129 18.20 11.15 15.96
CA LEU A 129 16.96 11.89 16.07
C LEU A 129 17.13 13.38 15.73
N ASP A 130 18.23 14.01 16.16
CA ASP A 130 18.56 15.39 15.79
C ASP A 130 18.84 15.52 14.27
N GLY A 131 19.52 14.55 13.68
CA GLY A 131 19.72 14.46 12.24
C GLY A 131 18.42 14.38 11.44
N VAL A 132 17.47 13.55 11.91
CA VAL A 132 16.12 13.44 11.31
C VAL A 132 15.39 14.77 11.43
N ARG A 133 15.44 15.41 12.59
CA ARG A 133 14.79 16.71 12.83
C ARG A 133 15.31 17.78 11.88
N LYS A 134 16.64 17.94 11.76
CA LYS A 134 17.28 18.91 10.85
C LYS A 134 16.90 18.64 9.40
N SER A 135 16.86 17.38 9.00
CA SER A 135 16.50 16.98 7.64
C SER A 135 15.02 17.26 7.35
N ASN A 136 14.13 17.01 8.30
CA ASN A 136 12.71 17.33 8.18
C ASN A 136 12.43 18.84 8.11
N LEU A 137 13.22 19.66 8.81
CA LEU A 137 13.15 21.12 8.68
C LEU A 137 13.56 21.58 7.26
N ALA A 138 14.62 20.99 6.70
CA ALA A 138 15.04 21.27 5.33
C ALA A 138 13.99 20.82 4.30
N ILE A 139 13.36 19.66 4.52
CA ILE A 139 12.26 19.15 3.70
C ILE A 139 11.05 20.09 3.76
N ALA A 140 10.65 20.53 4.95
CA ALA A 140 9.55 21.47 5.14
C ALA A 140 9.77 22.77 4.34
N LYS A 141 10.96 23.36 4.46
CA LYS A 141 11.32 24.57 3.70
C LYS A 141 11.19 24.36 2.19
N ARG A 142 11.70 23.24 1.67
CA ARG A 142 11.62 22.91 0.23
C ARG A 142 10.17 22.68 -0.23
N ARG A 143 9.35 22.07 0.63
CA ARG A 143 7.91 21.86 0.37
C ARG A 143 7.18 23.20 0.30
N ASP A 144 7.46 24.13 1.20
CA ASP A 144 6.83 25.46 1.21
C ASP A 144 7.24 26.30 -0.02
N GLU A 145 8.51 26.25 -0.40
CA GLU A 145 9.03 26.88 -1.62
C GLU A 145 8.35 26.33 -2.88
N MET A 146 8.22 24.99 -2.98
CA MET A 146 7.54 24.33 -4.09
C MET A 146 6.06 24.67 -4.17
N GLY A 147 5.35 24.64 -3.03
CA GLY A 147 3.93 25.00 -2.96
C GLY A 147 3.68 26.46 -3.36
N SER A 148 4.53 27.37 -2.89
CA SER A 148 4.46 28.79 -3.25
C SER A 148 4.74 29.02 -4.74
N ALA A 149 5.72 28.31 -5.30
CA ALA A 149 6.05 28.40 -6.72
C ALA A 149 4.93 27.82 -7.62
N LEU A 150 4.33 26.69 -7.22
CA LEU A 150 3.18 26.10 -7.91
C LEU A 150 1.97 27.04 -7.90
N ARG A 151 1.65 27.63 -6.75
CA ARG A 151 0.58 28.64 -6.66
C ARG A 151 0.85 29.81 -7.59
N ALA A 152 2.06 30.38 -7.56
CA ALA A 152 2.42 31.51 -8.40
C ALA A 152 2.34 31.19 -9.90
N ALA A 153 2.70 29.96 -10.30
CA ALA A 153 2.63 29.52 -11.69
C ALA A 153 1.19 29.24 -12.17
N LEU A 154 0.34 28.69 -11.30
CA LEU A 154 -1.02 28.27 -11.65
C LEU A 154 -2.07 29.37 -11.47
N GLU A 155 -1.85 30.35 -10.59
CA GLU A 155 -2.78 31.45 -10.30
C GLU A 155 -3.21 32.24 -11.56
N PRO A 156 -2.30 32.68 -12.46
CA PRO A 156 -2.70 33.42 -13.66
C PRO A 156 -3.60 32.60 -14.59
N ARG A 157 -3.27 31.32 -14.79
CA ARG A 157 -4.03 30.40 -15.66
C ARG A 157 -5.39 30.06 -15.04
N SER A 158 -5.41 29.75 -13.75
CA SER A 158 -6.63 29.48 -12.98
C SER A 158 -7.63 30.64 -13.06
N ARG A 159 -7.14 31.87 -12.83
CA ARG A 159 -7.95 33.09 -12.93
C ARG A 159 -8.54 33.29 -14.32
N LEU A 160 -7.70 33.18 -15.36
CA LEU A 160 -8.13 33.37 -16.74
C LEU A 160 -9.20 32.34 -17.14
N THR A 161 -8.96 31.07 -16.84
CA THR A 161 -9.88 29.98 -17.21
C THR A 161 -11.26 30.15 -16.54
N ARG A 162 -11.30 30.55 -15.27
CA ARG A 162 -12.58 30.80 -14.57
C ARG A 162 -13.33 31.99 -15.13
N LEU A 163 -12.63 33.09 -15.45
CA LEU A 163 -13.26 34.26 -16.08
C LEU A 163 -13.83 33.93 -17.47
N MET A 164 -13.08 33.18 -18.29
CA MET A 164 -13.53 32.77 -19.62
C MET A 164 -14.73 31.83 -19.54
N ARG A 165 -14.68 30.78 -18.71
CA ARG A 165 -15.81 29.85 -18.54
C ARG A 165 -17.05 30.50 -17.95
N GLY A 166 -16.90 31.37 -16.95
CA GLY A 166 -18.03 32.13 -16.40
C GLY A 166 -18.67 33.05 -17.45
N SER A 167 -17.89 33.57 -18.38
CA SER A 167 -18.40 34.40 -19.48
C SER A 167 -19.10 33.56 -20.55
N LEU A 168 -18.56 32.39 -20.90
CA LEU A 168 -19.17 31.45 -21.85
C LEU A 168 -20.49 30.87 -21.32
N HIS A 169 -20.55 30.53 -20.02
CA HIS A 169 -21.78 30.10 -19.36
C HIS A 169 -22.87 31.18 -19.39
N ARG A 170 -22.52 32.47 -19.20
CA ARG A 170 -23.47 33.58 -19.31
C ARG A 170 -24.00 33.81 -20.72
N LEU A 171 -23.24 33.37 -21.73
CA LEU A 171 -23.61 33.47 -23.14
C LEU A 171 -24.30 32.20 -23.66
N ASP A 172 -24.61 31.26 -22.77
CA ASP A 172 -25.21 29.95 -23.09
C ASP A 172 -24.43 29.18 -24.17
N VAL A 173 -23.12 29.40 -24.21
CA VAL A 173 -22.20 28.71 -25.13
C VAL A 173 -21.78 27.41 -24.46
N PRO A 174 -22.16 26.24 -24.99
CA PRO A 174 -21.74 24.96 -24.42
C PRO A 174 -20.24 24.80 -24.58
N VAL A 175 -19.54 24.79 -23.45
CA VAL A 175 -18.10 24.50 -23.39
C VAL A 175 -17.94 23.04 -22.99
N GLY A 176 -17.73 22.18 -23.99
CA GLY A 176 -17.27 20.82 -23.72
C GLY A 176 -15.79 20.81 -23.31
N PRO A 177 -15.34 19.77 -22.57
CA PRO A 177 -13.91 19.54 -22.37
C PRO A 177 -13.19 19.52 -23.72
N ARG A 178 -11.95 20.03 -23.78
CA ARG A 178 -11.15 19.93 -25.01
C ARG A 178 -10.96 18.46 -25.34
N GLY A 179 -11.57 18.01 -26.45
CA GLY A 179 -11.30 16.71 -27.06
C GLY A 179 -9.89 16.71 -27.68
N SER A 180 -8.87 16.64 -26.85
CA SER A 180 -7.50 16.19 -27.15
C SER A 180 -6.60 16.42 -25.94
N ASP A 181 -6.80 15.62 -24.91
CA ASP A 181 -5.86 14.52 -24.79
C ASP A 181 -6.69 13.27 -24.95
N ARG A 182 -6.33 12.43 -25.93
CA ARG A 182 -6.43 11.01 -25.62
C ARG A 182 -5.62 10.91 -24.35
N VAL A 183 -6.30 10.77 -23.22
CA VAL A 183 -5.67 10.22 -22.03
C VAL A 183 -4.99 8.99 -22.60
N HIS A 184 -3.65 9.01 -22.72
CA HIS A 184 -2.91 7.78 -22.66
C HIS A 184 -3.17 7.32 -21.23
N LEU A 185 -4.39 6.80 -21.00
CA LEU A 185 -4.53 5.69 -20.10
C LEU A 185 -3.51 4.75 -20.71
N PRO A 186 -2.47 4.34 -19.99
CA PRO A 186 -1.88 3.07 -20.34
C PRO A 186 -3.08 2.09 -20.33
N LEU A 187 -3.67 1.89 -21.52
CA LEU A 187 -4.65 0.86 -21.83
C LEU A 187 -3.92 -0.45 -22.06
N ALA A 188 -2.59 -0.44 -21.99
CA ALA A 188 -1.93 -1.50 -21.26
C ALA A 188 -2.25 -1.24 -19.79
N PRO A 189 -3.18 -1.97 -19.12
CA PRO A 189 -2.88 -2.29 -17.73
C PRO A 189 -1.40 -2.62 -17.73
N SER A 190 -0.56 -1.98 -16.90
CA SER A 190 0.70 -2.66 -16.58
C SER A 190 0.20 -4.00 -16.07
N PRO A 191 0.30 -5.10 -16.83
CA PRO A 191 0.00 -6.36 -16.19
C PRO A 191 0.95 -6.34 -15.00
N LEU A 192 0.44 -6.65 -13.80
CA LEU A 192 1.30 -6.94 -12.67
C LEU A 192 2.07 -8.19 -13.07
N SER A 193 3.09 -8.00 -13.90
CA SER A 193 3.93 -9.08 -14.33
C SER A 193 4.72 -9.38 -13.11
N VAL A 194 4.50 -10.56 -12.57
CA VAL A 194 5.24 -11.03 -11.41
C VAL A 194 6.76 -11.08 -11.71
N ARG A 195 7.13 -11.00 -13.00
CA ARG A 195 8.49 -10.79 -13.50
C ARG A 195 9.07 -9.40 -13.19
N SER A 196 8.24 -8.37 -12.99
CA SER A 196 8.62 -7.02 -12.52
C SER A 196 8.99 -7.00 -11.03
N LEU A 197 8.67 -8.07 -10.28
CA LEU A 197 9.00 -8.22 -8.87
C LEU A 197 10.26 -9.06 -8.65
N ALA A 198 10.78 -9.70 -9.71
CA ALA A 198 12.11 -10.24 -9.66
C ALA A 198 13.08 -9.05 -9.57
N PRO A 199 13.97 -9.00 -8.56
CA PRO A 199 14.95 -7.92 -8.49
C PRO A 199 15.73 -7.90 -9.81
N GLY A 200 15.90 -6.70 -10.36
CA GLY A 200 16.90 -6.48 -11.41
C GLY A 200 18.27 -6.96 -10.90
N PRO A 201 19.23 -7.26 -11.79
CA PRO A 201 20.49 -7.94 -11.45
C PRO A 201 21.42 -7.20 -10.47
N SER A 202 20.96 -6.13 -9.82
CA SER A 202 21.70 -5.29 -8.87
C SER A 202 21.06 -5.17 -7.48
N GLN A 203 19.97 -5.89 -7.17
CA GLN A 203 19.43 -5.98 -5.80
C GLN A 203 19.65 -7.38 -5.25
N GLN A 204 20.11 -7.49 -4.00
CA GLN A 204 20.14 -8.76 -3.28
C GLN A 204 18.77 -9.45 -3.44
N PRO A 205 18.73 -10.76 -3.71
CA PRO A 205 17.47 -11.46 -3.91
C PRO A 205 16.63 -11.29 -2.65
N ALA A 206 15.54 -10.53 -2.75
CA ALA A 206 14.51 -10.53 -1.71
C ALA A 206 14.17 -11.99 -1.44
N GLU A 207 14.25 -12.40 -0.17
CA GLU A 207 14.00 -13.78 0.21
C GLU A 207 12.61 -14.19 -0.30
N ASP A 208 12.49 -15.41 -0.85
CA ASP A 208 11.30 -15.85 -1.61
C ASP A 208 9.96 -15.69 -0.85
N TRP A 209 9.98 -15.58 0.49
CA TRP A 209 8.80 -15.34 1.32
C TRP A 209 8.36 -13.87 1.33
N VAL A 210 9.29 -12.91 1.29
CA VAL A 210 8.96 -11.47 1.22
C VAL A 210 8.22 -11.16 -0.09
N LEU A 211 8.62 -11.83 -1.17
CA LEU A 211 7.96 -11.72 -2.47
C LEU A 211 6.58 -12.40 -2.48
N ALA A 212 6.41 -13.53 -1.77
CA ALA A 212 5.12 -14.18 -1.66
C ALA A 212 4.12 -13.32 -0.85
N ASP A 213 4.58 -12.67 0.22
CA ASP A 213 3.76 -11.76 1.02
C ASP A 213 3.35 -10.50 0.23
N SER A 214 4.28 -9.91 -0.54
CA SER A 214 3.94 -8.76 -1.39
C SER A 214 2.96 -9.13 -2.51
N MET A 215 3.08 -10.34 -3.08
CA MET A 215 2.11 -10.86 -4.04
C MET A 215 0.73 -11.09 -3.42
N ALA A 216 0.67 -11.65 -2.21
CA ALA A 216 -0.57 -11.83 -1.48
C ALA A 216 -1.27 -10.49 -1.21
N GLU A 217 -0.52 -9.46 -0.81
CA GLU A 217 -1.07 -8.12 -0.59
C GLU A 217 -1.65 -7.50 -1.86
N MET A 218 -0.97 -7.59 -3.01
CA MET A 218 -1.53 -7.08 -4.27
C MET A 218 -2.82 -7.80 -4.69
N ILE A 219 -2.92 -9.12 -4.45
CA ILE A 219 -4.17 -9.85 -4.69
C ILE A 219 -5.27 -9.35 -3.77
N ILE A 220 -4.98 -9.17 -2.48
CA ILE A 220 -5.94 -8.65 -1.51
C ILE A 220 -6.42 -7.26 -1.95
N GLU A 221 -5.52 -6.37 -2.34
CA GLU A 221 -5.88 -5.04 -2.87
C GLU A 221 -6.76 -5.13 -4.12
N THR A 222 -6.48 -6.08 -5.01
CA THR A 222 -7.29 -6.31 -6.22
C THR A 222 -8.69 -6.82 -5.86
N ILE A 223 -8.82 -7.72 -4.88
CA ILE A 223 -10.11 -8.22 -4.39
C ILE A 223 -10.88 -7.08 -3.69
N THR A 224 -10.23 -6.25 -2.88
CA THR A 224 -10.85 -5.09 -2.25
C THR A 224 -11.34 -4.08 -3.30
N ALA A 225 -10.56 -3.83 -4.35
CA ALA A 225 -10.99 -2.99 -5.46
C ALA A 225 -12.18 -3.58 -6.22
N PHE A 226 -12.19 -4.91 -6.42
CA PHE A 226 -13.32 -5.64 -6.99
C PHE A 226 -14.58 -5.51 -6.12
N SER A 227 -14.47 -5.63 -4.79
CA SER A 227 -15.57 -5.40 -3.84
C SER A 227 -16.19 -4.01 -4.01
N ARG A 228 -15.35 -2.96 -3.98
CA ARG A 228 -15.80 -1.57 -4.16
C ARG A 228 -16.44 -1.34 -5.54
N ALA A 229 -16.07 -2.11 -6.56
CA ALA A 229 -16.71 -2.03 -7.87
C ALA A 229 -18.12 -2.64 -7.86
N LEU A 230 -18.30 -3.78 -7.18
CA LEU A 230 -19.60 -4.43 -7.00
C LEU A 230 -20.58 -3.57 -6.21
N GLU A 231 -20.10 -2.84 -5.19
CA GLU A 231 -20.90 -1.88 -4.43
C GLU A 231 -21.53 -0.78 -5.30
N ARG A 232 -20.83 -0.35 -6.37
CA ARG A 232 -21.31 0.66 -7.32
C ARG A 232 -22.27 0.09 -8.37
N LEU A 233 -22.34 -1.24 -8.51
CA LEU A 233 -23.13 -1.95 -9.51
C LEU A 233 -24.06 -3.00 -8.87
N PRO A 234 -24.96 -2.60 -7.96
CA PRO A 234 -25.76 -3.54 -7.18
C PRO A 234 -26.65 -4.42 -8.05
N GLY A 235 -27.19 -3.92 -9.17
CA GLY A 235 -28.02 -4.74 -10.08
C GLY A 235 -27.25 -5.93 -10.68
N THR A 236 -26.05 -5.66 -11.22
CA THR A 236 -25.17 -6.70 -11.79
C THR A 236 -24.65 -7.64 -10.70
N ALA A 237 -24.22 -7.10 -9.57
CA ALA A 237 -23.70 -7.88 -8.46
C ALA A 237 -24.76 -8.84 -7.87
N ASN A 238 -26.01 -8.37 -7.70
CA ASN A 238 -27.10 -9.24 -7.25
C ASN A 238 -27.46 -10.31 -8.28
N SER A 239 -27.51 -9.95 -9.57
CA SER A 239 -27.76 -10.92 -10.65
C SER A 239 -26.68 -12.01 -10.72
N MET A 240 -25.42 -11.68 -10.42
CA MET A 240 -24.35 -12.68 -10.32
C MET A 240 -24.54 -13.59 -9.10
N LEU A 241 -24.96 -13.03 -7.96
CA LEU A 241 -25.24 -13.81 -6.74
C LEU A 241 -26.54 -14.64 -6.81
N ASP A 242 -27.42 -14.40 -7.78
CA ASP A 242 -28.64 -15.20 -8.01
C ASP A 242 -28.32 -16.62 -8.52
N HIS A 243 -27.18 -16.80 -9.20
CA HIS A 243 -26.82 -18.02 -9.91
C HIS A 243 -25.86 -18.96 -9.14
N ASP A 244 -25.59 -18.67 -7.87
CA ASP A 244 -24.62 -19.34 -6.95
C ASP A 244 -23.23 -18.65 -6.87
N GLU A 245 -22.43 -19.04 -5.87
CA GLU A 245 -21.09 -18.52 -5.58
C GLU A 245 -20.13 -18.59 -6.79
N GLU A 246 -20.34 -19.57 -7.66
CA GLU A 246 -19.51 -19.87 -8.83
C GLU A 246 -19.43 -18.69 -9.82
N ALA A 247 -20.54 -18.00 -10.09
CA ALA A 247 -20.53 -16.88 -11.04
C ALA A 247 -19.68 -15.70 -10.53
N MET A 248 -19.74 -15.43 -9.24
CA MET A 248 -18.96 -14.38 -8.60
C MET A 248 -17.48 -14.74 -8.52
N ARG A 249 -17.18 -16.01 -8.18
CA ARG A 249 -15.83 -16.57 -8.20
C ARG A 249 -15.21 -16.50 -9.60
N ASP A 250 -15.93 -16.94 -10.62
CA ASP A 250 -15.44 -16.98 -12.00
C ASP A 250 -15.16 -15.56 -12.54
N THR A 251 -16.01 -14.59 -12.17
CA THR A 251 -15.80 -13.17 -12.46
C THR A 251 -14.56 -12.64 -11.75
N LEU A 252 -14.38 -12.97 -10.47
CA LEU A 252 -13.20 -12.59 -9.71
C LEU A 252 -11.93 -13.21 -10.32
N LEU A 253 -11.95 -14.48 -10.70
CA LEU A 253 -10.85 -15.17 -11.37
C LEU A 253 -10.49 -14.52 -12.71
N PHE A 254 -11.48 -14.09 -13.48
CA PHE A 254 -11.26 -13.33 -14.71
C PHE A 254 -10.51 -12.02 -14.42
N VAL A 255 -10.95 -11.25 -13.43
CA VAL A 255 -10.29 -10.00 -13.01
C VAL A 255 -8.86 -10.26 -12.53
N LEU A 256 -8.65 -11.27 -11.68
CA LEU A 256 -7.33 -11.62 -11.16
C LEU A 256 -6.40 -12.07 -12.31
N ASN A 257 -6.87 -12.90 -13.23
CA ASN A 257 -6.04 -13.33 -14.36
C ASN A 257 -5.68 -12.22 -15.33
N ALA A 258 -6.58 -11.24 -15.53
CA ALA A 258 -6.29 -10.05 -16.31
C ALA A 258 -5.16 -9.21 -15.68
N ASN A 259 -5.10 -9.14 -14.35
CA ASN A 259 -4.08 -8.38 -13.63
C ASN A 259 -2.75 -9.14 -13.46
N PHE A 260 -2.80 -10.46 -13.25
CA PHE A 260 -1.63 -11.30 -12.92
C PHE A 260 -1.19 -12.24 -14.05
N GLN A 261 -1.55 -11.95 -15.30
CA GLN A 261 -1.11 -12.68 -16.51
C GLN A 261 -1.35 -14.20 -16.48
N GLY A 262 -2.50 -14.65 -15.94
CA GLY A 262 -2.81 -16.08 -15.91
C GLY A 262 -2.18 -16.87 -14.74
N GLN A 263 -1.49 -16.21 -13.81
CA GLN A 263 -0.84 -16.90 -12.68
C GLN A 263 -1.78 -17.28 -11.54
N VAL A 264 -3.03 -16.80 -11.58
CA VAL A 264 -4.04 -17.09 -10.57
C VAL A 264 -4.98 -18.17 -11.12
N THR A 265 -4.85 -19.37 -10.59
CA THR A 265 -5.67 -20.50 -11.02
C THR A 265 -6.89 -20.63 -10.11
N GLY A 266 -8.07 -20.74 -10.71
CA GLY A 266 -9.26 -21.16 -10.00
C GLY A 266 -9.35 -22.65 -9.88
N GLU A 267 -10.20 -23.14 -8.97
CA GLU A 267 -10.65 -24.53 -9.01
C GLU A 267 -9.51 -25.57 -8.93
N THR A 268 -8.39 -25.20 -8.30
CA THR A 268 -7.16 -25.96 -8.37
C THR A 268 -7.02 -26.90 -7.18
N PHE A 269 -6.61 -28.13 -7.47
CA PHE A 269 -6.40 -29.15 -6.44
C PHE A 269 -5.18 -28.84 -5.59
N ILE A 270 -5.39 -28.71 -4.28
CA ILE A 270 -4.35 -28.56 -3.26
C ILE A 270 -4.57 -29.66 -2.23
N GLY A 271 -3.63 -30.61 -2.14
CA GLY A 271 -3.73 -31.73 -1.21
C GLY A 271 -4.97 -32.59 -1.44
N ARG A 272 -5.96 -32.51 -0.54
CA ARG A 272 -7.22 -33.28 -0.58
C ARG A 272 -8.44 -32.47 -1.04
N GLY A 273 -8.27 -31.20 -1.43
CA GLY A 273 -9.38 -30.28 -1.75
C GLY A 273 -9.14 -29.44 -3.01
N LYS A 274 -10.17 -28.68 -3.39
CA LYS A 274 -10.22 -27.75 -4.53
C LYS A 274 -10.40 -26.32 -3.98
N ALA A 275 -9.41 -25.45 -4.16
CA ALA A 275 -9.49 -24.06 -3.72
C ALA A 275 -10.15 -23.19 -4.80
N ASP A 276 -10.93 -22.18 -4.40
CA ASP A 276 -11.59 -21.28 -5.34
C ASP A 276 -10.60 -20.36 -6.05
N VAL A 277 -9.58 -19.87 -5.33
CA VAL A 277 -8.51 -19.03 -5.86
C VAL A 277 -7.17 -19.52 -5.32
N LEU A 278 -6.21 -19.78 -6.21
CA LEU A 278 -4.84 -20.13 -5.88
C LEU A 278 -3.86 -19.29 -6.70
N LEU A 279 -2.90 -18.68 -6.03
CA LEU A 279 -1.72 -18.10 -6.66
C LEU A 279 -0.50 -18.94 -6.29
N ARG A 280 0.23 -19.40 -7.31
CA ARG A 280 1.52 -20.06 -7.13
C ARG A 280 2.66 -19.14 -7.53
N TRP A 281 3.66 -19.03 -6.67
CA TRP A 281 4.91 -18.36 -6.98
C TRP A 281 6.07 -19.35 -6.89
N LYS A 282 6.72 -19.61 -8.03
CA LYS A 282 7.70 -20.69 -8.18
C LYS A 282 7.09 -22.01 -7.69
N ASP A 283 7.73 -22.69 -6.73
CA ASP A 283 7.30 -23.96 -6.16
C ASP A 283 6.47 -23.79 -4.86
N ARG A 284 5.82 -22.65 -4.66
CA ARG A 284 5.06 -22.33 -3.42
C ARG A 284 3.66 -21.80 -3.72
N ASP A 285 2.73 -22.13 -2.84
CA ASP A 285 1.40 -21.55 -2.80
C ASP A 285 1.51 -20.22 -2.03
N ALA A 286 1.49 -19.11 -2.76
CA ALA A 286 1.68 -17.78 -2.16
C ALA A 286 0.39 -17.23 -1.54
N PHE A 287 -0.75 -17.55 -2.17
CA PHE A 287 -2.06 -17.12 -1.72
C PHE A 287 -3.12 -18.18 -2.04
N VAL A 288 -3.97 -18.49 -1.06
CA VAL A 288 -5.13 -19.39 -1.22
C VAL A 288 -6.36 -18.67 -0.69
N ALA A 289 -7.42 -18.62 -1.47
CA ALA A 289 -8.71 -18.11 -1.00
C ALA A 289 -9.87 -19.06 -1.26
N GLU A 290 -10.84 -18.97 -0.35
CA GLU A 290 -12.16 -19.58 -0.47
C GLU A 290 -13.20 -18.46 -0.54
N CYS A 291 -14.10 -18.56 -1.51
CA CYS A 291 -15.26 -17.70 -1.62
C CYS A 291 -16.36 -18.24 -0.71
N LYS A 292 -17.18 -17.39 -0.08
CA LYS A 292 -18.40 -17.84 0.59
C LYS A 292 -19.49 -16.80 0.49
N ILE A 293 -20.73 -17.23 0.21
CA ILE A 293 -21.91 -16.40 0.41
C ILE A 293 -22.37 -16.52 1.87
N TRP A 294 -22.61 -15.39 2.53
CA TRP A 294 -23.12 -15.37 3.89
C TRP A 294 -24.54 -15.96 3.96
N LYS A 295 -24.66 -17.14 4.60
CA LYS A 295 -25.93 -17.81 4.90
C LYS A 295 -26.17 -17.96 6.42
N GLY A 296 -25.39 -17.22 7.23
CA GLY A 296 -25.39 -17.28 8.70
C GLY A 296 -24.09 -17.86 9.27
N ARG A 297 -23.89 -17.69 10.58
CA ARG A 297 -22.65 -18.05 11.30
C ARG A 297 -22.23 -19.51 11.11
N ALA A 298 -23.16 -20.46 11.24
CA ALA A 298 -22.84 -21.88 11.10
C ALA A 298 -22.32 -22.26 9.69
N ALA A 299 -22.90 -21.67 8.64
CA ALA A 299 -22.44 -21.89 7.26
C ALA A 299 -21.05 -21.29 7.04
N PHE A 300 -20.79 -20.13 7.65
CA PHE A 300 -19.50 -19.47 7.62
C PHE A 300 -18.41 -20.29 8.36
N GLU A 301 -18.69 -20.76 9.57
CA GLU A 301 -17.78 -21.60 10.36
C GLU A 301 -17.39 -22.89 9.61
N ASN A 302 -18.33 -23.51 8.89
CA ASN A 302 -18.02 -24.65 8.02
C ASN A 302 -17.02 -24.30 6.91
N GLY A 303 -17.13 -23.10 6.32
CA GLY A 303 -16.18 -22.59 5.32
C GLY A 303 -14.80 -22.32 5.90
N VAL A 304 -14.74 -21.78 7.13
CA VAL A 304 -13.50 -21.58 7.89
C VAL A 304 -12.82 -22.91 8.16
N GLU A 305 -13.56 -23.91 8.65
CA GLU A 305 -13.01 -25.25 8.90
C GLU A 305 -12.53 -25.89 7.60
N GLN A 306 -13.27 -25.72 6.49
CA GLN A 306 -12.81 -26.17 5.17
C GLN A 306 -11.48 -25.53 4.76
N LEU A 307 -11.34 -24.21 4.92
CA LEU A 307 -10.11 -23.48 4.57
C LEU A 307 -8.92 -23.93 5.44
N LEU A 308 -9.10 -23.99 6.76
CA LEU A 308 -8.05 -24.30 7.71
C LEU A 308 -7.67 -25.78 7.76
N SER A 309 -8.63 -26.69 7.59
CA SER A 309 -8.35 -28.14 7.59
C SER A 309 -7.69 -28.61 6.29
N ARG A 310 -7.94 -27.94 5.16
CA ARG A 310 -7.49 -28.39 3.83
C ARG A 310 -6.27 -27.66 3.31
N TYR A 311 -6.15 -26.35 3.58
CA TYR A 311 -5.21 -25.48 2.86
C TYR A 311 -4.16 -24.79 3.73
N ALA A 312 -4.21 -24.97 5.04
CA ALA A 312 -3.17 -24.48 5.94
C ALA A 312 -1.90 -25.36 5.82
N LEU A 313 -1.27 -25.34 4.65
CA LEU A 313 -0.10 -26.15 4.36
C LEU A 313 1.17 -25.62 5.05
N TRP A 314 2.10 -26.55 5.27
CA TRP A 314 3.41 -26.42 5.94
C TRP A 314 4.29 -25.19 5.58
N ARG A 315 4.04 -24.49 4.46
CA ARG A 315 4.83 -23.31 4.02
C ARG A 315 3.98 -22.04 4.07
N HIS A 316 4.57 -20.93 4.54
CA HIS A 316 3.96 -19.61 4.70
C HIS A 316 3.06 -19.25 3.52
N THR A 317 1.75 -19.42 3.72
CA THR A 317 0.70 -19.16 2.74
C THR A 317 -0.21 -18.10 3.34
N CYS A 318 -0.52 -17.06 2.58
CA CYS A 318 -1.60 -16.15 2.95
C CYS A 318 -2.93 -16.83 2.59
N LEU A 319 -3.75 -17.09 3.61
CA LEU A 319 -5.10 -17.62 3.46
C LEU A 319 -6.06 -16.43 3.42
N ALA A 320 -7.08 -16.51 2.58
CA ALA A 320 -8.15 -15.53 2.58
C ALA A 320 -9.54 -16.17 2.51
N LEU A 321 -10.48 -15.53 3.17
CA LEU A 321 -11.90 -15.86 3.07
C LEU A 321 -12.63 -14.64 2.51
N ILE A 322 -13.19 -14.79 1.31
CA ILE A 322 -13.90 -13.73 0.61
C ILE A 322 -15.39 -13.92 0.88
N LEU A 323 -15.96 -13.06 1.73
CA LEU A 323 -17.33 -13.21 2.21
C LEU A 323 -18.29 -12.30 1.47
N PHE A 324 -19.10 -12.86 0.58
CA PHE A 324 -20.18 -12.15 -0.12
C PHE A 324 -21.41 -12.01 0.78
N ILE A 325 -21.79 -10.76 1.07
CA ILE A 325 -22.93 -10.41 1.91
C ILE A 325 -23.98 -9.74 1.02
N ARG A 326 -25.03 -10.49 0.70
CA ARG A 326 -26.12 -10.03 -0.16
C ARG A 326 -27.19 -9.29 0.63
N GLU A 327 -27.56 -8.11 0.15
CA GLU A 327 -28.68 -7.29 0.62
C GLU A 327 -28.80 -7.24 2.16
N PRO A 328 -27.71 -6.94 2.89
CA PRO A 328 -27.75 -7.03 4.33
C PRO A 328 -28.66 -5.95 4.92
N LYS A 329 -29.51 -6.36 5.86
CA LYS A 329 -30.23 -5.41 6.73
C LYS A 329 -29.27 -4.65 7.65
N ASP A 330 -28.18 -5.30 8.07
CA ASP A 330 -27.13 -4.75 8.92
C ASP A 330 -25.80 -5.43 8.55
N GLY A 331 -25.07 -4.82 7.61
CA GLY A 331 -23.82 -5.36 7.08
C GLY A 331 -22.72 -5.38 8.13
N THR A 332 -22.61 -4.30 8.92
CA THR A 332 -21.61 -4.17 9.99
C THR A 332 -21.73 -5.29 11.01
N ARG A 333 -22.96 -5.63 11.45
CA ARG A 333 -23.17 -6.73 12.39
C ARG A 333 -22.80 -8.09 11.80
N ILE A 334 -23.07 -8.31 10.51
CA ILE A 334 -22.68 -9.56 9.83
C ILE A 334 -21.16 -9.68 9.77
N ILE A 335 -20.46 -8.60 9.39
CA ILE A 335 -19.00 -8.54 9.34
C ILE A 335 -18.41 -8.82 10.73
N GLN A 336 -18.94 -8.18 11.77
CA GLN A 336 -18.51 -8.42 13.14
C GLN A 336 -18.75 -9.88 13.55
N THR A 337 -19.92 -10.44 13.25
CA THR A 337 -20.24 -11.84 13.58
C THR A 337 -19.29 -12.81 12.88
N ALA A 338 -18.88 -12.53 11.64
CA ALA A 338 -17.92 -13.31 10.89
C ALA A 338 -16.50 -13.19 11.48
N ALA A 339 -16.08 -11.96 11.83
CA ALA A 339 -14.81 -11.71 12.49
C ALA A 339 -14.73 -12.41 13.87
N ASP A 340 -15.80 -12.35 14.66
CA ASP A 340 -15.91 -13.02 15.96
C ASP A 340 -15.82 -14.54 15.78
N ALA A 341 -16.51 -15.12 14.78
CA ALA A 341 -16.42 -16.55 14.50
C ALA A 341 -15.00 -17.01 14.13
N LEU A 342 -14.21 -16.15 13.46
CA LEU A 342 -12.79 -16.40 13.19
C LEU A 342 -11.92 -16.24 14.44
N ALA A 343 -12.18 -15.22 15.26
CA ALA A 343 -11.46 -14.98 16.51
C ALA A 343 -11.68 -16.12 17.52
N ASP A 344 -12.91 -16.63 17.60
CA ASP A 344 -13.32 -17.74 18.48
C ASP A 344 -12.77 -19.11 18.02
N HIS A 345 -12.23 -19.20 16.79
CA HIS A 345 -11.81 -20.46 16.23
C HIS A 345 -10.58 -21.03 16.98
N PRO A 346 -10.55 -22.33 17.37
CA PRO A 346 -9.47 -22.90 18.19
C PRO A 346 -8.04 -22.78 17.63
N ARG A 347 -7.92 -22.56 16.31
CA ARG A 347 -6.64 -22.38 15.62
C ARG A 347 -6.19 -20.91 15.53
N THR A 348 -7.02 -19.96 15.91
CA THR A 348 -6.69 -18.53 15.88
C THR A 348 -5.90 -18.17 17.13
N GLN A 349 -4.72 -17.59 16.94
CA GLN A 349 -3.85 -17.17 18.04
C GLN A 349 -3.94 -15.68 18.36
N HIS A 350 -4.09 -14.84 17.33
CA HIS A 350 -4.06 -13.39 17.47
C HIS A 350 -4.83 -12.70 16.36
N VAL A 351 -5.55 -11.61 16.68
CA VAL A 351 -6.18 -10.72 15.70
C VAL A 351 -5.16 -9.64 15.34
N ARG A 352 -4.68 -9.62 14.10
CA ARG A 352 -3.75 -8.59 13.63
C ARG A 352 -4.53 -7.35 13.18
N ASP A 353 -4.07 -6.21 13.67
CA ASP A 353 -4.28 -4.84 13.18
C ASP A 353 -5.48 -4.63 12.23
N VAL A 354 -6.56 -4.11 12.79
CA VAL A 354 -7.78 -3.76 12.05
C VAL A 354 -7.60 -2.35 11.48
N ARG A 355 -7.07 -2.21 10.26
CA ARG A 355 -7.05 -0.88 9.58
C ARG A 355 -8.47 -0.35 9.38
N ASP A 356 -9.39 -1.22 8.94
CA ASP A 356 -10.83 -1.00 8.88
C ASP A 356 -11.54 -2.37 8.81
N ALA A 357 -12.28 -2.73 9.87
CA ALA A 357 -12.96 -4.03 9.97
C ALA A 357 -13.98 -4.26 8.84
N THR A 358 -14.51 -3.18 8.25
CA THR A 358 -15.50 -3.26 7.18
C THR A 358 -14.88 -3.60 5.83
N GLU A 359 -13.60 -3.28 5.62
CA GLU A 359 -12.88 -3.62 4.40
C GLU A 359 -12.06 -4.92 4.54
N ARG A 360 -11.47 -5.13 5.71
CA ARG A 360 -10.52 -6.23 5.93
C ARG A 360 -10.27 -6.49 7.41
N SER A 361 -10.23 -7.78 7.78
CA SER A 361 -9.75 -8.21 9.11
C SER A 361 -8.66 -9.26 8.98
N ASP A 362 -7.55 -9.07 9.68
CA ASP A 362 -6.39 -9.96 9.63
C ASP A 362 -6.29 -10.82 10.90
N PHE A 363 -6.01 -12.10 10.72
CA PHE A 363 -5.90 -13.08 11.78
C PHE A 363 -4.60 -13.86 11.62
N GLN A 364 -4.00 -14.25 12.74
CA GLN A 364 -2.87 -15.16 12.78
C GLN A 364 -3.36 -16.51 13.27
N VAL A 365 -3.21 -17.54 12.43
CA VAL A 365 -3.78 -18.87 12.66
C VAL A 365 -2.69 -19.94 12.61
N LEU A 366 -2.89 -21.04 13.34
CA LEU A 366 -2.04 -22.22 13.31
C LEU A 366 -2.21 -23.01 12.01
N ALA A 367 -1.08 -23.38 11.40
CA ALA A 367 -1.07 -24.20 10.20
C ALA A 367 -1.65 -25.60 10.44
N GLY A 368 -2.24 -26.20 9.40
CA GLY A 368 -2.79 -27.54 9.39
C GLY A 368 -1.69 -28.59 9.47
N GLY A 369 -1.62 -29.33 10.58
CA GLY A 369 -0.68 -30.44 10.77
C GLY A 369 0.66 -30.10 11.42
N ASP A 370 0.91 -28.83 11.77
CA ASP A 370 2.07 -28.41 12.58
C ASP A 370 1.70 -27.21 13.48
N ASP A 371 1.52 -27.47 14.77
CA ASP A 371 1.15 -26.46 15.78
C ASP A 371 2.29 -25.47 16.09
N ARG A 372 3.44 -25.59 15.42
CA ARG A 372 4.60 -24.69 15.58
C ARG A 372 4.71 -23.63 14.49
N ARG A 373 3.77 -23.60 13.53
CA ARG A 373 3.81 -22.67 12.38
C ARG A 373 2.56 -21.79 12.31
N LEU A 374 2.80 -20.53 12.00
CA LEU A 374 1.77 -19.51 11.86
C LEU A 374 1.53 -19.19 10.39
N ALA A 375 0.27 -19.15 10.01
CA ALA A 375 -0.22 -18.63 8.74
C ALA A 375 -1.01 -17.34 8.99
N ARG A 376 -1.10 -16.52 7.95
CA ARG A 376 -1.96 -15.35 7.96
C ARG A 376 -3.29 -15.72 7.33
N LEU A 377 -4.38 -15.36 7.98
CA LEU A 377 -5.73 -15.49 7.46
C LEU A 377 -6.34 -14.10 7.33
N VAL A 378 -6.94 -13.80 6.18
CA VAL A 378 -7.54 -12.50 5.88
C VAL A 378 -9.03 -12.69 5.58
N LEU A 379 -9.89 -11.99 6.31
CA LEU A 379 -11.31 -11.89 5.99
C LEU A 379 -11.53 -10.64 5.14
N ILE A 380 -12.14 -10.81 3.96
CA ILE A 380 -12.50 -9.72 3.04
C ILE A 380 -14.02 -9.74 2.85
N PRO A 381 -14.76 -8.86 3.54
CA PRO A 381 -16.19 -8.70 3.30
C PRO A 381 -16.47 -8.03 1.96
N VAL A 382 -17.46 -8.55 1.23
CA VAL A 382 -17.96 -7.98 -0.02
C VAL A 382 -19.45 -7.73 0.14
N VAL A 383 -19.82 -6.48 0.39
CA VAL A 383 -21.22 -6.10 0.64
C VAL A 383 -21.89 -5.71 -0.67
N VAL A 384 -22.96 -6.41 -1.02
CA VAL A 384 -23.77 -6.12 -2.20
C VAL A 384 -25.12 -5.58 -1.75
N SER A 385 -25.32 -4.27 -1.91
CA SER A 385 -26.58 -3.60 -1.60
C SER A 385 -27.70 -3.99 -2.55
N ALA A 386 -28.96 -3.82 -2.13
CA ALA A 386 -30.11 -3.99 -3.01
C ALA A 386 -30.03 -3.01 -4.20
N PRO A 387 -30.56 -3.35 -5.38
CA PRO A 387 -30.65 -2.42 -6.49
C PRO A 387 -31.53 -1.24 -6.08
N THR A 388 -31.02 -0.01 -6.21
CA THR A 388 -31.85 1.18 -6.02
C THR A 388 -32.88 1.21 -7.14
N SER A 389 -34.13 0.87 -6.84
CA SER A 389 -35.25 1.12 -7.73
C SER A 389 -35.39 2.63 -7.92
N ILE A 390 -34.84 3.18 -8.99
CA ILE A 390 -35.19 4.53 -9.41
C ILE A 390 -36.64 4.43 -9.87
N LEU A 391 -37.57 4.83 -9.00
CA LEU A 391 -38.94 5.16 -9.40
C LEU A 391 -38.82 6.33 -10.36
N ILE A 392 -38.78 6.02 -11.66
CA ILE A 392 -39.07 7.00 -12.69
C ILE A 392 -40.59 7.12 -12.68
N ASP A 393 -41.12 8.07 -11.89
CA ASP A 393 -42.50 8.52 -12.05
C ASP A 393 -42.64 9.02 -13.49
N GLN A 394 -43.46 8.31 -14.28
CA GLN A 394 -43.93 8.73 -15.61
C GLN A 394 -45.25 9.46 -15.51
#